data_AF-A0A3Q1FL07-F1
#
_entry.id   AF-A0A3Q1FL07-F1
#
_cell.length_a   1.000
_cell.length_b   1.000
_cell.length_c   1.000
_cell.angle_alpha   90.00
_cell.angle_beta   90.00
_cell.angle_gamma   90.00
#
_symmetry.space_group_name_H-M   'P 1'
#
loop_
_entity.id
_entity.type
_entity.pdbx_description
1 polymer ?
#
loop_
_entity_poly.entity_id
_entity_poly.type
_entity_poly.pdbx_seq_one_letter_code
_entity_poly.pdbx_strand_id
1 'polypeptide(L)'
;MVNSNYYGMDFLYVTPTAVQAARAGNTITALLLYRRKVNREELKPVRRHTLLQSTVIPLCAAQCERMFNTTRTPGTETGNTTHTHTHALHSRTRVIVAVTSHNLSLDN
;
A
#
# COMPACT_ATOMS: atom_id res chain seq x y z
N MET A 1 -2.58 -14.15 -14.78
CA MET A 1 -2.82 -13.00 -13.87
C MET A 1 -3.54 -11.92 -14.67
N VAL A 2 -4.88 -11.96 -14.70
CA VAL A 2 -5.67 -11.04 -15.55
C VAL A 2 -7.09 -10.81 -15.01
N ASN A 3 -7.65 -11.75 -14.26
CA ASN A 3 -9.07 -11.75 -13.93
C ASN A 3 -9.44 -10.90 -12.71
N SER A 4 -8.53 -10.72 -11.76
CA SER A 4 -8.81 -10.01 -10.49
C SER A 4 -7.68 -9.08 -10.01
N ASN A 5 -6.60 -8.95 -10.78
CA ASN A 5 -5.46 -8.11 -10.43
C ASN A 5 -5.47 -6.89 -11.36
N TYR A 6 -5.85 -5.75 -10.81
CA TYR A 6 -5.95 -4.49 -11.55
C TYR A 6 -4.73 -3.60 -11.23
N TYR A 7 -4.20 -2.94 -12.26
CA TYR A 7 -3.00 -2.11 -12.15
C TYR A 7 -3.35 -0.64 -12.38
N GLY A 8 -2.90 0.21 -11.46
CA GLY A 8 -2.80 1.65 -11.70
C GLY A 8 -1.37 1.99 -12.11
N MET A 9 -1.22 2.78 -13.16
CA MET A 9 0.09 3.31 -13.56
C MET A 9 0.30 4.69 -12.96
N ASP A 10 1.54 4.98 -12.57
CA ASP A 10 1.97 6.33 -12.16
C ASP A 10 1.88 7.31 -13.35
N PHE A 11 2.22 8.59 -13.13
CA PHE A 11 2.18 9.69 -14.11
C PHE A 11 2.42 9.24 -15.57
N LEU A 12 1.35 9.25 -16.39
CA LEU A 12 1.41 8.84 -17.80
C LEU A 12 2.23 9.81 -18.68
N TYR A 13 2.31 11.09 -18.29
CA TYR A 13 2.87 12.16 -19.14
C TYR A 13 4.04 12.90 -18.49
N VAL A 14 4.43 12.58 -17.25
CA VAL A 14 5.50 13.28 -16.54
C VAL A 14 6.37 12.28 -15.80
N THR A 15 7.61 12.13 -16.26
CA THR A 15 8.62 11.36 -15.51
C THR A 15 9.55 12.34 -14.78
N PRO A 16 9.38 12.54 -13.46
CA PRO A 16 10.16 13.53 -12.72
C PRO A 16 11.67 13.19 -12.69
N THR A 17 12.03 11.90 -12.78
CA THR A 17 13.42 11.45 -12.89
C THR A 17 13.54 10.26 -13.85
N ALA A 18 14.64 10.19 -14.61
CA ALA A 18 14.97 9.04 -15.46
C ALA A 18 15.59 7.88 -14.65
N VAL A 19 16.11 8.15 -13.44
CA VAL A 19 16.82 7.18 -12.60
C VAL A 19 15.81 6.28 -11.88
N GLN A 20 15.79 4.98 -12.22
CA GLN A 20 14.86 3.99 -11.66
C GLN A 20 14.98 3.88 -10.13
N ALA A 21 16.20 3.87 -9.60
CA ALA A 21 16.45 3.78 -8.16
C ALA A 21 15.88 4.99 -7.40
N ALA A 22 16.00 6.20 -7.94
CA ALA A 22 15.46 7.42 -7.32
C ALA A 22 13.92 7.39 -7.28
N ARG A 23 13.28 6.93 -8.36
CA ARG A 23 11.82 6.76 -8.42
C ARG A 23 11.31 5.67 -7.48
N ALA A 24 12.00 4.52 -7.42
CA ALA A 24 11.69 3.47 -6.46
C ALA A 24 11.87 3.95 -5.01
N GLY A 25 12.95 4.69 -4.72
CA GLY A 25 13.20 5.27 -3.40
C GLY A 25 12.11 6.27 -2.96
N ASN A 26 11.70 7.17 -3.86
CA ASN A 26 10.65 8.15 -3.59
C ASN A 26 9.29 7.48 -3.35
N THR A 27 8.92 6.50 -4.20
CA THR A 27 7.66 5.75 -4.05
C THR A 27 7.61 4.96 -2.76
N ILE A 28 8.68 4.24 -2.40
CA ILE A 28 8.78 3.51 -1.13
C ILE A 28 8.67 4.48 0.06
N THR A 29 9.37 5.62 0.02
CA THR A 29 9.34 6.61 1.09
C THR A 29 7.92 7.18 1.28
N ALA A 30 7.23 7.53 0.19
CA ALA A 30 5.85 8.00 0.24
C ALA A 30 4.89 6.95 0.80
N LEU A 31 5.05 5.68 0.43
CA LEU A 31 4.26 4.55 0.95
C LEU A 31 4.50 4.35 2.46
N LEU A 32 5.74 4.44 2.93
CA LEU A 32 6.06 4.32 4.36
C LEU A 32 5.49 5.49 5.17
N LEU A 33 5.54 6.72 4.64
CA LEU A 33 4.89 7.88 5.25
C LEU A 33 3.36 7.72 5.31
N TYR A 34 2.76 7.18 4.25
CA TYR A 34 1.33 6.88 4.23
C TYR A 34 0.96 5.82 5.28
N ARG A 35 1.73 4.72 5.40
CA ARG A 35 1.54 3.71 6.44
C ARG A 35 1.59 4.30 7.84
N ARG A 36 2.53 5.23 8.11
CA ARG A 36 2.60 5.94 9.41
C ARG A 36 1.33 6.74 9.68
N LYS A 37 0.76 7.41 8.67
CA LYS A 37 -0.49 8.17 8.81
C LYS A 37 -1.70 7.28 9.03
N VAL A 38 -1.76 6.11 8.37
CA VAL A 38 -2.81 5.09 8.62
C VAL A 38 -2.76 4.64 10.08
N ASN A 39 -1.59 4.24 10.57
CA ASN A 39 -1.43 3.71 11.93
C ASN A 39 -1.67 4.76 13.03
N ARG A 40 -1.52 6.05 12.71
CA ARG A 40 -1.78 7.17 13.63
C ARG A 40 -3.19 7.73 13.48
N GLU A 41 -4.01 7.16 12.60
CA GLU A 41 -5.36 7.65 12.29
C GLU A 41 -5.40 9.12 11.81
N GLU A 42 -4.28 9.65 11.32
CA GLU A 42 -4.12 11.04 10.84
C GLU A 42 -4.56 11.20 9.37
N LEU A 43 -5.16 10.16 8.77
CA LEU A 43 -5.62 10.21 7.40
C LEU A 43 -6.87 11.09 7.28
N LYS A 44 -6.78 12.10 6.41
CA LYS A 44 -7.95 12.91 6.05
C LYS A 44 -9.02 11.98 5.45
N PRO A 45 -10.28 12.06 5.92
CA PRO A 45 -11.34 11.19 5.43
C PRO A 45 -11.53 11.37 3.94
N VAL A 46 -11.63 10.26 3.21
CA VAL A 46 -11.96 10.28 1.79
C VAL A 46 -13.42 10.72 1.68
N ARG A 47 -13.61 11.82 0.97
CA ARG A 47 -14.90 12.50 0.84
C ARG A 47 -15.31 12.44 -0.62
N ARG A 48 -16.47 11.85 -0.92
CA ARG A 48 -17.00 11.82 -2.27
C ARG A 48 -17.96 12.99 -2.45
N HIS A 49 -17.75 13.75 -3.52
CA HIS A 49 -18.71 14.75 -3.96
C HIS A 49 -19.75 14.05 -4.84
N THR A 50 -21.01 14.09 -4.45
CA THR A 50 -22.12 13.63 -5.29
C THR A 50 -22.43 14.68 -6.35
N LEU A 51 -22.75 14.24 -7.58
CA LEU A 51 -23.09 15.14 -8.68
C LEU A 51 -24.41 15.89 -8.47
N LEU A 52 -25.29 15.39 -7.59
CA LEU A 52 -26.65 15.90 -7.43
C LEU A 52 -26.84 16.85 -6.24
N GLN A 53 -26.00 16.78 -5.22
CA GLN A 53 -26.14 17.56 -4.00
C GLN A 53 -24.73 17.86 -3.53
N SER A 54 -24.41 19.14 -3.34
CA SER A 54 -23.18 19.70 -2.76
C SER A 54 -22.94 19.28 -1.31
N THR A 55 -23.31 18.05 -0.97
CA THR A 55 -23.19 17.38 0.31
C THR A 55 -21.99 16.45 0.22
N VAL A 56 -21.14 16.54 1.23
CA VAL A 56 -19.91 15.77 1.30
C VAL A 56 -20.15 14.51 2.11
N ILE A 57 -20.11 13.35 1.47
CA ILE A 57 -20.33 12.06 2.13
C ILE A 57 -18.97 11.44 2.50
N PRO A 58 -18.70 11.16 3.80
CA PRO A 58 -17.49 10.46 4.21
C PRO A 58 -17.57 8.97 3.81
N LEU A 59 -16.47 8.43 3.28
CA LEU A 59 -16.34 7.01 2.92
C LEU A 59 -15.64 6.21 4.04
N CYS A 60 -15.93 4.91 4.12
CA CYS A 60 -15.26 4.04 5.07
C CYS A 60 -13.77 3.86 4.73
N ALA A 61 -12.89 4.00 5.73
CA ALA A 61 -11.45 3.84 5.58
C ALA A 61 -10.92 2.47 6.02
N ALA A 62 -11.79 1.54 6.46
CA ALA A 62 -11.40 0.23 6.99
C ALA A 62 -10.59 -0.63 6.01
N GLN A 63 -10.71 -0.38 4.70
CA GLN A 63 -9.92 -1.09 3.69
C GLN A 63 -8.45 -0.63 3.65
N CYS A 64 -8.14 0.59 4.11
CA CYS A 64 -6.79 1.16 4.08
C CYS A 64 -5.81 0.39 4.98
N GLU A 65 -6.28 -0.20 6.07
CA GLU A 65 -5.48 -1.05 6.97
C GLU A 65 -4.98 -2.31 6.29
N ARG A 66 -5.74 -2.83 5.31
CA ARG A 66 -5.40 -4.05 4.58
C ARG A 66 -4.41 -3.80 3.45
N MET A 67 -4.03 -2.56 3.19
CA MET A 67 -3.15 -2.21 2.06
C MET A 67 -1.68 -2.55 2.33
N PHE A 68 -1.28 -2.66 3.61
CA PHE A 68 0.07 -3.05 4.00
C PHE A 68 0.06 -4.35 4.77
N ASN A 69 1.15 -5.10 4.69
CA ASN A 69 1.34 -6.31 5.49
C ASN A 69 0.22 -7.34 5.32
N THR A 70 -0.35 -7.47 4.12
CA THR A 70 -1.32 -8.51 3.80
C THR A 70 -0.90 -9.27 2.55
N THR A 71 -1.27 -10.54 2.47
CA THR A 71 -1.11 -11.35 1.26
C THR A 71 -2.30 -12.30 1.12
N ARG A 72 -2.60 -12.69 -0.13
CA ARG A 72 -3.61 -13.71 -0.41
C ARG A 72 -2.93 -15.07 -0.36
N THR A 73 -3.30 -15.86 0.64
CA THR A 73 -2.86 -17.25 0.76
C THR A 73 -3.81 -18.13 -0.07
N PRO A 74 -3.30 -18.97 -0.98
CA PRO A 74 -4.13 -19.91 -1.74
C PRO A 74 -4.76 -20.91 -0.76
N GLY A 75 -6.07 -21.09 -0.86
CA GLY A 75 -6.83 -22.11 -0.14
C GLY A 75 -7.52 -23.05 -1.13
N THR A 76 -7.88 -24.25 -0.68
CA THR A 76 -8.51 -25.29 -1.51
C THR A 76 -9.85 -24.86 -2.10
N GLU A 77 -10.69 -24.18 -1.30
CA GLU A 77 -12.02 -23.71 -1.70
C GLU A 77 -12.10 -22.18 -1.86
N THR A 78 -11.43 -21.44 -0.96
CA THR A 78 -11.39 -19.98 -0.99
C THR A 78 -10.04 -19.49 -0.50
N GLY A 79 -9.47 -18.50 -1.19
CA GLY A 79 -8.22 -17.88 -0.76
C GLY A 79 -8.44 -16.98 0.44
N ASN A 80 -7.62 -17.13 1.47
CA ASN A 80 -7.69 -16.34 2.69
C ASN A 80 -6.70 -15.17 2.64
N THR A 81 -7.10 -14.01 3.14
CA THR A 81 -6.18 -12.88 3.31
C THR A 81 -5.49 -13.01 4.67
N THR A 82 -4.18 -13.12 4.69
CA THR A 82 -3.36 -13.24 5.90
C THR A 82 -2.53 -11.98 6.11
N HIS A 83 -2.32 -11.60 7.37
CA HIS A 83 -1.42 -10.50 7.72
C HIS A 83 0.02 -11.00 7.87
N THR A 84 0.96 -10.38 7.19
CA THR A 84 2.39 -10.73 7.17
C THR A 84 3.25 -9.52 7.46
N HIS A 85 4.14 -9.59 8.44
CA HIS A 85 5.02 -8.48 8.85
C HIS A 85 6.35 -8.44 8.06
N THR A 86 6.31 -8.66 6.74
CA THR A 86 7.52 -8.74 5.91
C THR A 86 7.43 -7.83 4.70
N HIS A 87 8.44 -6.97 4.50
CA HIS A 87 8.60 -6.16 3.29
C HIS A 87 9.51 -6.89 2.30
N ALA A 88 9.01 -7.15 1.10
CA ALA A 88 9.72 -7.90 0.08
C ALA A 88 9.91 -7.06 -1.19
N LEU A 89 11.15 -6.88 -1.62
CA LEU A 89 11.51 -6.30 -2.91
C LEU A 89 11.80 -7.44 -3.89
N HIS A 90 11.17 -7.41 -5.06
CA HIS A 90 11.41 -8.41 -6.11
C HIS A 90 12.33 -7.81 -7.18
N SER A 91 13.46 -8.47 -7.45
CA SER A 91 14.37 -8.12 -8.55
C SER A 91 14.63 -9.35 -9.43
N ARG A 92 14.08 -9.33 -10.64
CA ARG A 92 14.08 -10.42 -11.62
C ARG A 92 13.47 -11.71 -11.05
N THR A 93 14.28 -12.54 -10.41
CA THR A 93 13.92 -13.84 -9.79
C THR A 93 14.32 -13.94 -8.33
N ARG A 94 14.87 -12.87 -7.75
CA ARG A 94 15.27 -12.82 -6.34
C ARG A 94 14.28 -12.02 -5.54
N VAL A 95 13.89 -12.57 -4.41
CA VAL A 95 13.16 -11.85 -3.36
C VAL A 95 14.19 -11.36 -2.36
N ILE A 96 14.33 -10.05 -2.24
CA ILE A 96 15.15 -9.38 -1.25
C ILE A 96 14.19 -8.90 -0.17
N VAL A 97 14.23 -9.52 1.01
CA VAL A 97 13.46 -9.04 2.16
C VAL A 97 14.19 -7.82 2.71
N ALA A 98 13.58 -6.64 2.54
CA ALA A 98 14.12 -5.40 3.07
C ALA A 98 13.52 -5.17 4.45
N VAL A 99 14.29 -5.28 5.52
CA VAL A 99 13.79 -5.00 6.86
C VAL A 99 13.69 -3.48 7.04
N THR A 100 12.55 -2.89 6.68
CA THR A 100 12.27 -1.46 6.90
C THR A 100 11.30 -1.24 8.05
N SER A 101 11.71 -1.65 9.24
CA SER A 101 11.33 -1.05 10.51
C SER A 101 12.04 -1.79 11.63
N HIS A 102 12.81 -1.04 12.42
CA HIS A 102 13.15 -1.40 13.80
C HIS A 102 11.90 -1.94 14.50
N ASN A 103 11.81 -3.26 14.71
CA ASN A 103 11.21 -3.80 15.90
C ASN A 103 12.25 -3.62 17.02
N LEU A 104 12.41 -2.38 17.49
CA LEU A 104 12.86 -2.14 18.85
C LEU A 104 11.60 -2.17 19.72
N SER A 105 10.98 -3.35 19.81
CA SER A 105 10.13 -3.66 20.96
C SER A 105 11.10 -4.15 22.03
N LEU A 106 11.31 -3.31 23.03
CA LEU A 106 11.77 -3.73 24.34
C LEU A 106 10.88 -4.91 24.76
N ASP A 107 11.44 -6.11 24.79
CA ASP A 107 10.94 -7.17 25.65
C ASP A 107 11.23 -6.71 27.08
N ASN A 108 10.20 -6.18 27.73
CA ASN A 108 10.06 -6.22 29.19
C ASN A 108 8.57 -6.11 29.56
#